data_AF-A0A256GGL6-F1
#
_entry.id   AF-A0A256GGL6-F1
#
_cell.length_a   1.000
_cell.length_b   1.000
_cell.length_c   1.000
_cell.angle_alpha   90.00
_cell.angle_beta   90.00
_cell.angle_gamma   90.00
#
_symmetry.space_group_name_H-M   'P 1'
#
loop_
_entity.id
_entity.type
_entity.pdbx_description
1 polymer ?
#
loop_
_entity_poly.entity_id
_entity_poly.type
_entity_poly.pdbx_seq_one_letter_code
_entity_poly.pdbx_strand_id
1 'polypeptide(L)'
;MFAVSAIRTNQGAAKIIAQRNAERKLKERLLLEAQAAAKAEAEREAAEHLEVIAKSVAIISSFRAVDIILGERTQVKDIVTHAVAGTKYTAQDILGHRRMRTMTDLRHYAILCAWALRPDMSLPQLGKLLGGRDHTTILHAKNRFGFESREEAARFIKQHGRDATLARLVKQAA
;
A
#
# COMPACT_ATOMS: atom_id res chain seq x y z
N MET A 1 30.87 73.07 31.44
CA MET A 1 30.07 71.92 31.94
C MET A 1 28.79 71.85 31.11
N PHE A 2 28.61 70.81 30.28
CA PHE A 2 27.40 70.63 29.47
C PHE A 2 26.44 69.68 30.18
N ALA A 3 25.28 70.17 30.62
CA ALA A 3 24.22 69.35 31.18
C ALA A 3 23.40 68.72 30.04
N VAL A 4 23.67 67.45 29.71
CA VAL A 4 22.87 66.69 28.76
C VAL A 4 21.51 66.37 29.40
N SER A 5 20.43 66.86 28.79
CA SER A 5 19.06 66.73 29.28
C SER A 5 18.65 65.26 29.49
N ALA A 6 18.48 64.86 30.75
CA ALA A 6 18.07 63.52 31.18
C ALA A 6 16.65 63.11 30.69
N ILE A 7 15.83 64.09 30.27
CA ILE A 7 14.46 63.85 29.79
C ILE A 7 14.49 63.24 28.38
N ARG A 8 15.42 63.69 27.52
CA ARG A 8 15.56 63.16 26.15
C ARG A 8 16.15 61.75 26.11
N THR A 9 17.02 61.40 27.06
CA THR A 9 17.57 60.04 27.19
C THR A 9 16.55 59.03 27.70
N ASN A 10 15.69 59.41 28.67
CA ASN A 10 14.61 58.54 29.16
C ASN A 10 13.53 58.27 28.10
N GLN A 11 13.16 59.27 27.29
CA GLN A 11 12.20 59.10 26.19
C GLN A 11 12.76 58.23 25.04
N GLY A 12 14.06 58.33 24.75
CA GLY A 12 14.74 57.46 23.78
C GLY A 12 14.81 56.00 24.26
N ALA A 13 15.15 55.81 25.54
CA ALA A 13 15.18 54.48 26.16
C ALA A 13 13.80 53.80 26.13
N ALA A 14 12.72 54.53 26.44
CA ALA A 14 11.36 54.00 26.40
C ALA A 14 10.91 53.54 24.99
N LYS A 15 11.26 54.30 23.94
CA LYS A 15 10.97 53.92 22.54
C LYS A 15 11.70 52.65 22.12
N ILE A 16 12.98 52.52 22.48
CA ILE A 16 13.79 51.33 22.18
C ILE A 16 13.22 50.09 22.88
N ILE A 17 12.81 50.23 24.14
CA ILE A 17 12.18 49.14 24.92
C ILE A 17 10.84 48.75 24.28
N ALA A 18 10.01 49.71 23.89
CA ALA A 18 8.74 49.45 23.22
C ALA A 18 8.91 48.74 21.87
N GLN A 19 9.88 49.17 21.05
CA GLN A 19 10.21 48.54 19.77
C GLN A 19 10.69 47.10 19.95
N ARG A 20 11.61 46.84 20.90
CA ARG A 20 12.08 45.48 21.22
C ARG A 20 10.97 44.57 21.71
N ASN A 21 10.05 45.10 22.53
CA ASN A 21 8.90 44.33 23.01
C ASN A 21 7.91 44.01 21.87
N ALA A 22 7.73 44.93 20.92
CA ALA A 22 6.90 44.69 19.73
C ALA A 22 7.54 43.64 18.80
N GLU A 23 8.84 43.73 18.55
CA GLU A 23 9.59 42.75 17.75
C GLU A 23 9.59 41.36 18.39
N ARG A 24 9.73 41.28 19.73
CA ARG A 24 9.68 40.02 20.47
C ARG A 24 8.30 39.37 20.35
N LYS A 25 7.23 40.14 20.50
CA LYS A 25 5.84 39.68 20.31
C LYS A 25 5.58 39.21 18.87
N LEU A 26 6.14 39.91 17.87
CA LEU A 26 6.03 39.52 16.48
C LEU A 26 6.76 38.20 16.21
N LYS A 27 8.00 38.05 16.70
CA LYS A 27 8.78 36.81 16.59
C LYS A 27 8.08 35.64 17.27
N GLU A 28 7.55 35.87 18.47
CA GLU A 28 6.83 34.84 19.22
C GLU A 28 5.56 34.37 18.50
N ARG A 29 4.79 35.29 17.88
CA ARG A 29 3.65 34.94 17.02
C ARG A 29 4.07 34.12 15.80
N LEU A 30 5.10 34.56 15.08
CA LEU A 30 5.60 33.85 13.89
C LEU A 30 6.08 32.43 14.23
N LEU A 31 6.72 32.26 15.38
CA LEU A 31 7.20 30.96 15.85
C LEU A 31 6.01 30.04 16.18
N LEU A 32 4.95 30.59 16.78
CA LEU A 32 3.74 29.86 17.14
C LEU A 32 2.93 29.45 15.89
N GLU A 33 2.85 30.33 14.89
CA GLU A 33 2.24 30.04 13.58
C GLU A 33 3.03 28.95 12.82
N ALA A 34 4.36 29.02 12.82
CA ALA A 34 5.21 27.99 12.21
C ALA A 34 5.06 26.62 12.90
N GLN A 35 4.98 26.61 14.23
CA GLN A 35 4.74 25.38 15.00
C GLN A 35 3.34 24.80 14.74
N ALA A 36 2.31 25.64 14.60
CA ALA A 36 0.96 25.20 14.25
C ALA A 36 0.91 24.60 12.84
N ALA A 37 1.59 25.20 11.86
CA ALA A 37 1.69 24.69 10.50
C ALA A 37 2.40 23.32 10.45
N ALA A 38 3.53 23.16 11.15
CA ALA A 38 4.26 21.89 11.21
C ALA A 38 3.44 20.78 11.89
N LYS A 39 2.67 21.11 12.93
CA LYS A 39 1.74 20.15 13.57
C LYS A 39 0.62 19.74 12.64
N ALA A 40 0.01 20.69 11.92
CA ALA A 40 -1.05 20.40 10.95
C ALA A 40 -0.54 19.53 9.79
N GLU A 41 0.70 19.73 9.34
CA GLU A 41 1.33 18.87 8.32
C GLU A 41 1.58 17.46 8.85
N ALA A 42 2.14 17.31 10.05
CA ALA A 42 2.33 16.00 10.69
C ALA A 42 1.00 15.28 10.97
N GLU A 43 -0.06 16.01 11.33
CA GLU A 43 -1.41 15.45 11.50
C GLU A 43 -2.01 14.95 10.18
N ARG A 44 -1.75 15.64 9.06
CA ARG A 44 -2.16 15.19 7.71
C ARG A 44 -1.43 13.92 7.31
N GLU A 45 -0.11 13.87 7.47
CA GLU A 45 0.70 12.68 7.20
C GLU A 45 0.26 11.49 8.06
N ALA A 46 0.00 11.72 9.36
CA ALA A 46 -0.52 10.69 10.25
C ALA A 46 -1.91 10.20 9.84
N ALA A 47 -2.79 11.10 9.35
CA ALA A 47 -4.10 10.74 8.83
C ALA A 47 -4.00 9.89 7.54
N GLU A 48 -3.09 10.23 6.62
CA GLU A 48 -2.81 9.43 5.42
C GLU A 48 -2.27 8.04 5.78
N HIS A 49 -1.34 7.96 6.73
CA HIS A 49 -0.83 6.69 7.24
C HIS A 49 -1.92 5.85 7.92
N LEU A 50 -2.78 6.48 8.72
CA LEU A 50 -3.91 5.82 9.36
C LEU A 50 -4.94 5.34 8.34
N GLU A 51 -5.19 6.10 7.27
CA GLU A 51 -6.05 5.70 6.16
C GLU A 51 -5.49 4.49 5.42
N VAL A 52 -4.17 4.45 5.18
CA VAL A 52 -3.48 3.28 4.61
C VAL A 52 -3.58 2.06 5.53
N ILE A 53 -3.41 2.25 6.84
CA ILE A 53 -3.58 1.19 7.84
C ILE A 53 -5.04 0.72 7.87
N ALA A 54 -6.02 1.63 7.87
CA ALA A 54 -7.45 1.31 7.88
C ALA A 54 -7.87 0.57 6.61
N LYS A 55 -7.37 0.99 5.43
CA LYS A 55 -7.52 0.25 4.17
C LYS A 55 -6.90 -1.14 4.27
N SER A 56 -5.74 -1.26 4.92
CA SER A 56 -5.07 -2.55 5.12
C SER A 56 -5.84 -3.46 6.11
N VAL A 57 -6.41 -2.92 7.18
CA VAL A 57 -7.25 -3.66 8.15
C VAL A 57 -8.58 -4.07 7.52
N ALA A 58 -9.18 -3.22 6.68
CA ALA A 58 -10.35 -3.58 5.87
C ALA A 58 -10.01 -4.70 4.87
N ILE A 59 -8.77 -4.72 4.32
CA ILE A 59 -8.26 -5.83 3.51
C ILE A 59 -8.09 -7.11 4.36
N ILE A 60 -7.59 -7.01 5.59
CA ILE A 60 -7.45 -8.17 6.50
C ILE A 60 -8.84 -8.71 6.93
N SER A 61 -9.81 -7.84 7.21
CA SER A 61 -11.18 -8.25 7.51
C SER A 61 -11.86 -8.86 6.29
N SER A 62 -11.63 -8.31 5.11
CA SER A 62 -12.06 -8.93 3.86
C SER A 62 -11.27 -10.18 3.51
N PHE A 63 -10.10 -10.46 4.09
CA PHE A 63 -9.43 -11.76 3.96
C PHE A 63 -10.08 -12.86 4.82
N ARG A 64 -10.58 -12.52 6.03
CA ARG A 64 -11.40 -13.46 6.83
C ARG A 64 -12.79 -13.66 6.24
N ALA A 65 -13.29 -12.66 5.51
CA ALA A 65 -14.57 -12.68 4.81
C ALA A 65 -14.43 -12.72 3.29
N VAL A 66 -13.31 -13.21 2.74
CA VAL A 66 -13.39 -13.92 1.46
C VAL A 66 -13.90 -15.31 1.83
N ASP A 67 -15.15 -15.32 2.29
CA ASP A 67 -16.06 -16.32 1.80
C ASP A 67 -15.93 -16.23 0.29
N ILE A 68 -15.10 -17.11 -0.26
CA ILE A 68 -15.24 -17.54 -1.64
C ILE A 68 -16.62 -18.18 -1.61
N ILE A 69 -17.66 -17.36 -1.78
CA ILE A 69 -19.05 -17.77 -1.83
C ILE A 69 -19.07 -18.80 -2.96
N LEU A 70 -19.20 -20.06 -2.58
CA LEU A 70 -19.37 -21.22 -3.45
C LEU A 70 -20.75 -21.17 -4.17
N GLY A 71 -21.17 -19.98 -4.59
CA GLY A 71 -22.47 -19.69 -5.19
C GLY A 71 -22.40 -18.82 -6.44
N GLU A 72 -21.38 -17.98 -6.63
CA GLU A 72 -21.20 -17.20 -7.86
C GLU A 72 -19.81 -17.41 -8.46
N ARG A 73 -19.78 -17.74 -9.75
CA ARG A 73 -18.56 -18.00 -10.52
C ARG A 73 -17.71 -16.73 -10.63
N THR A 74 -16.85 -16.47 -9.64
CA THR A 74 -15.96 -15.30 -9.61
C THR A 74 -15.22 -15.15 -10.94
N GLN A 75 -15.21 -13.95 -11.52
CA GLN A 75 -14.55 -13.74 -12.80
C GLN A 75 -13.03 -13.80 -12.62
N VAL A 76 -12.31 -14.25 -13.67
CA VAL A 76 -10.83 -14.29 -13.64
C VAL A 76 -10.24 -12.90 -13.36
N LYS A 77 -10.89 -11.84 -13.86
CA LYS A 77 -10.50 -10.45 -13.60
C LYS A 77 -10.56 -10.10 -12.11
N ASP A 78 -11.59 -10.54 -11.41
CA ASP A 78 -11.76 -10.29 -9.98
C ASP A 78 -10.71 -11.08 -9.20
N ILE A 79 -10.45 -12.34 -9.58
CA ILE A 79 -9.39 -13.16 -8.97
C ILE A 79 -8.03 -12.46 -9.08
N VAL A 80 -7.70 -11.90 -10.25
CA VAL A 80 -6.44 -11.16 -10.44
C VAL A 80 -6.40 -9.90 -9.55
N THR A 81 -7.52 -9.18 -9.46
CA THR A 81 -7.65 -7.99 -8.61
C THR A 81 -7.44 -8.33 -7.14
N HIS A 82 -8.08 -9.40 -6.65
CA HIS A 82 -7.91 -9.89 -5.29
C HIS A 82 -6.49 -10.39 -5.02
N ALA A 83 -5.85 -11.04 -6.00
CA ALA A 83 -4.49 -11.55 -5.83
C ALA A 83 -3.45 -10.46 -5.55
N VAL A 84 -3.68 -9.23 -6.05
CA VAL A 84 -2.80 -8.07 -5.82
C VAL A 84 -3.30 -7.08 -4.78
N ALA A 85 -4.47 -7.35 -4.17
CA ALA A 85 -5.01 -6.50 -3.13
C ALA A 85 -3.98 -6.30 -2.00
N GLY A 86 -3.84 -5.06 -1.54
CA GLY A 86 -2.85 -4.68 -0.53
C GLY A 86 -1.40 -4.62 -1.03
N THR A 87 -1.14 -4.75 -2.34
CA THR A 87 0.17 -4.42 -2.92
C THR A 87 0.14 -3.08 -3.65
N LYS A 88 1.31 -2.57 -4.03
CA LYS A 88 1.46 -1.39 -4.89
C LYS A 88 1.18 -1.64 -6.38
N TYR A 89 0.82 -2.87 -6.77
CA TYR A 89 0.65 -3.26 -8.16
C TYR A 89 -0.83 -3.39 -8.51
N THR A 90 -1.18 -3.05 -9.75
CA THR A 90 -2.54 -3.15 -10.27
C THR A 90 -2.78 -4.50 -10.98
N ALA A 91 -4.04 -4.84 -11.22
CA ALA A 91 -4.39 -6.00 -12.04
C ALA A 91 -3.78 -5.91 -13.46
N GLN A 92 -3.71 -4.70 -14.02
CA GLN A 92 -3.12 -4.46 -15.34
C GLN A 92 -1.61 -4.73 -15.36
N ASP A 93 -0.90 -4.40 -14.28
CA ASP A 93 0.52 -4.74 -14.16
C ASP A 93 0.76 -6.25 -14.23
N ILE A 94 -0.09 -7.02 -13.53
CA ILE A 94 -0.01 -8.47 -13.54
C ILE A 94 -0.32 -9.06 -14.91
N LEU A 95 -1.35 -8.55 -15.59
CA LEU A 95 -1.69 -8.97 -16.94
C LEU A 95 -0.63 -8.54 -17.98
N GLY A 96 0.10 -7.45 -17.73
CA GLY A 96 1.15 -6.93 -18.59
C GLY A 96 2.40 -7.80 -18.67
N HIS A 97 3.34 -7.38 -19.53
CA HIS A 97 4.53 -8.16 -19.92
C HIS A 97 5.79 -7.88 -19.08
N ARG A 98 5.75 -6.91 -18.16
CA ARG A 98 6.91 -6.52 -17.34
C ARG A 98 7.33 -7.68 -16.42
N ARG A 99 8.63 -8.00 -16.42
CA ARG A 99 9.20 -9.21 -15.77
C ARG A 99 10.01 -8.94 -14.50
N MET A 100 9.67 -7.91 -13.73
CA MET A 100 10.28 -7.72 -12.40
C MET A 100 9.95 -8.93 -11.51
N ARG A 101 10.93 -9.41 -10.72
CA ARG A 101 10.78 -10.62 -9.89
C ARG A 101 9.50 -10.60 -9.05
N THR A 102 9.26 -9.51 -8.32
CA THR A 102 8.07 -9.31 -7.50
C THR A 102 6.76 -9.41 -8.30
N MET A 103 6.69 -8.76 -9.46
CA MET A 103 5.53 -8.86 -10.36
C MET A 103 5.35 -10.27 -10.91
N THR A 104 6.45 -10.94 -11.26
CA THR A 104 6.42 -12.31 -11.77
C THR A 104 5.92 -13.29 -10.72
N ASP A 105 6.30 -13.11 -9.46
CA ASP A 105 5.83 -13.94 -8.35
C ASP A 105 4.34 -13.70 -8.06
N LEU A 106 3.90 -12.43 -8.00
CA LEU A 106 2.48 -12.07 -7.87
C LEU A 106 1.64 -12.58 -9.04
N ARG A 107 2.20 -12.57 -10.26
CA ARG A 107 1.53 -13.08 -11.44
C ARG A 107 1.36 -14.59 -11.39
N HIS A 108 2.40 -15.33 -11.03
CA HIS A 108 2.26 -16.78 -10.86
C HIS A 108 1.25 -17.10 -9.75
N TYR A 109 1.21 -16.31 -8.68
CA TYR A 109 0.19 -16.44 -7.63
C TYR A 109 -1.23 -16.19 -8.17
N ALA A 110 -1.44 -15.13 -8.96
CA ALA A 110 -2.74 -14.86 -9.59
C ALA A 110 -3.16 -15.98 -10.56
N ILE A 111 -2.20 -16.51 -11.34
CA ILE A 111 -2.42 -17.66 -12.22
C ILE A 111 -2.82 -18.90 -11.42
N LEU A 112 -2.14 -19.19 -10.31
CA LEU A 112 -2.46 -20.31 -9.43
C LEU A 112 -3.88 -20.18 -8.86
N CYS A 113 -4.26 -18.98 -8.38
CA CYS A 113 -5.60 -18.72 -7.88
C CYS A 113 -6.65 -18.95 -8.96
N ALA A 114 -6.44 -18.44 -10.17
CA ALA A 114 -7.36 -18.63 -11.29
C ALA A 114 -7.49 -20.12 -11.66
N TRP A 115 -6.38 -20.86 -11.68
CA TRP A 115 -6.37 -22.30 -11.96
C TRP A 115 -7.09 -23.13 -10.89
N ALA A 116 -6.96 -22.76 -9.61
CA ALA A 116 -7.58 -23.46 -8.49
C ALA A 116 -9.08 -23.15 -8.36
N LEU A 117 -9.48 -21.89 -8.60
CA LEU A 117 -10.85 -21.41 -8.39
C LEU A 117 -11.75 -21.57 -9.63
N ARG A 118 -11.17 -21.74 -10.83
CA ARG A 118 -11.91 -21.94 -12.09
C ARG A 118 -11.60 -23.30 -12.71
N PRO A 119 -12.02 -24.42 -12.09
CA PRO A 119 -11.83 -25.74 -12.66
C PRO A 119 -12.62 -25.96 -13.96
N ASP A 120 -13.67 -25.15 -14.18
CA ASP A 120 -14.52 -25.13 -15.38
C ASP A 120 -13.81 -24.64 -16.64
N MET A 121 -12.71 -23.90 -16.50
CA MET A 121 -11.95 -23.36 -17.62
C MET A 121 -10.78 -24.26 -18.00
N SER A 122 -10.53 -24.36 -19.31
CA SER A 122 -9.33 -25.02 -19.83
C SER A 122 -8.09 -24.15 -19.61
N LEU A 123 -6.91 -24.78 -19.60
CA LEU A 123 -5.64 -24.05 -19.46
C LEU A 123 -5.46 -23.01 -20.59
N PRO A 124 -5.74 -23.30 -21.88
CA PRO A 124 -5.67 -22.29 -22.92
C PRO A 124 -6.62 -21.10 -22.70
N GLN A 125 -7.84 -21.35 -22.21
CA GLN A 125 -8.81 -20.28 -21.91
C GLN A 125 -8.33 -19.37 -20.79
N LEU A 126 -7.83 -19.96 -19.69
CA LEU A 126 -7.24 -19.20 -18.59
C LEU A 126 -6.06 -18.36 -19.07
N GLY A 127 -5.21 -18.92 -19.95
CA GLY A 127 -4.04 -18.22 -20.49
C GLY A 127 -4.43 -16.97 -21.27
N LYS A 128 -5.45 -17.08 -22.13
CA LYS A 128 -6.03 -15.94 -22.86
C LYS A 128 -6.52 -14.84 -21.93
N LEU A 129 -7.28 -15.19 -20.89
CA LEU A 129 -7.82 -14.22 -19.92
C LEU A 129 -6.74 -13.60 -19.04
N LEU A 130 -5.68 -14.35 -18.75
CA LEU A 130 -4.52 -13.89 -17.99
C LEU A 130 -3.51 -13.21 -18.91
N GLY A 131 -3.95 -12.31 -19.78
CA GLY A 131 -3.09 -11.47 -20.62
C GLY A 131 -2.48 -12.18 -21.83
N GLY A 132 -3.20 -13.11 -22.47
CA GLY A 132 -2.76 -13.75 -23.72
C GLY A 132 -1.60 -14.74 -23.57
N ARG A 133 -1.49 -15.38 -22.40
CA ARG A 133 -0.39 -16.29 -22.07
C ARG A 133 -0.64 -17.69 -22.61
N ASP A 134 0.46 -18.38 -22.94
CA ASP A 134 0.39 -19.79 -23.33
C ASP A 134 0.00 -20.67 -22.14
N HIS A 135 -0.74 -21.75 -22.40
CA HIS A 135 -1.20 -22.71 -21.41
C HIS A 135 -0.06 -23.34 -20.58
N THR A 136 1.13 -23.49 -21.16
CA THR A 136 2.35 -23.92 -20.45
C THR A 136 2.74 -22.98 -19.32
N THR A 137 2.40 -21.70 -19.41
CA THR A 137 2.64 -20.73 -18.33
C THR A 137 1.83 -21.07 -17.07
N ILE A 138 0.63 -21.64 -17.25
CA ILE A 138 -0.22 -22.07 -16.14
C ILE A 138 0.33 -23.35 -15.50
N LEU A 139 0.76 -24.30 -16.34
CA LEU A 139 1.44 -25.50 -15.86
C LEU A 139 2.72 -25.14 -15.09
N HIS A 140 3.49 -24.20 -15.62
CA HIS A 140 4.69 -23.72 -14.95
C HIS A 140 4.37 -23.07 -13.61
N ALA A 141 3.32 -22.22 -13.54
CA ALA A 141 2.90 -21.58 -12.30
C ALA A 141 2.54 -22.61 -11.22
N LYS A 142 1.66 -23.59 -11.51
CA LYS A 142 1.26 -24.58 -10.49
C LYS A 142 2.45 -25.43 -10.01
N ASN A 143 3.34 -25.82 -10.92
CA ASN A 143 4.51 -26.64 -10.60
C ASN A 143 5.50 -25.85 -9.75
N ARG A 144 5.66 -24.55 -10.01
CA ARG A 144 6.52 -23.64 -9.23
C ARG A 144 6.03 -23.44 -7.78
N PHE A 145 4.76 -23.66 -7.49
CA PHE A 145 4.26 -23.69 -6.10
C PHE A 145 4.21 -25.11 -5.52
N GLY A 146 4.52 -26.13 -6.32
CA GLY A 146 4.49 -27.54 -5.93
C GLY A 146 3.09 -28.04 -5.64
N PHE A 147 2.11 -27.70 -6.48
CA PHE A 147 0.75 -28.23 -6.39
C PHE A 147 0.46 -29.19 -7.54
N GLU A 148 -0.06 -30.37 -7.18
CA GLU A 148 -0.47 -31.39 -8.14
C GLU A 148 -1.97 -31.29 -8.42
N SER A 149 -2.79 -31.09 -7.38
CA SER A 149 -4.24 -30.98 -7.46
C SER A 149 -4.75 -29.54 -7.32
N ARG A 150 -5.82 -29.23 -8.07
CA ARG A 150 -6.56 -27.95 -7.96
C ARG A 150 -7.17 -27.78 -6.57
N GLU A 151 -7.71 -28.85 -6.02
CA GLU A 151 -8.38 -28.85 -4.71
C GLU A 151 -7.41 -28.57 -3.59
N GLU A 152 -6.21 -29.14 -3.68
CA GLU A 152 -5.12 -28.90 -2.73
C GLU A 152 -4.70 -27.43 -2.75
N ALA A 153 -4.48 -26.88 -3.95
CA ALA A 153 -4.13 -25.47 -4.11
C ALA A 153 -5.24 -24.55 -3.58
N ALA A 154 -6.51 -24.82 -3.92
CA ALA A 154 -7.65 -24.04 -3.45
C ALA A 154 -7.76 -24.05 -1.91
N ARG A 155 -7.62 -25.25 -1.31
CA ARG A 155 -7.64 -25.41 0.15
C ARG A 155 -6.49 -24.65 0.81
N PHE A 156 -5.28 -24.78 0.28
CA PHE A 156 -4.11 -24.09 0.81
C PHE A 156 -4.25 -22.58 0.75
N ILE A 157 -4.69 -22.03 -0.40
CA ILE A 157 -4.90 -20.59 -0.59
C ILE A 157 -5.95 -20.09 0.41
N LYS A 158 -7.07 -20.82 0.57
CA LYS A 158 -8.14 -20.45 1.50
C LYS A 158 -7.67 -20.45 2.96
N GLN A 159 -6.81 -21.40 3.34
CA GLN A 159 -6.35 -21.56 4.72
C GLN A 159 -5.22 -20.58 5.10
N HIS A 160 -4.30 -20.31 4.17
CA HIS A 160 -3.05 -19.60 4.48
C HIS A 160 -2.89 -18.24 3.78
N GLY A 161 -3.64 -17.98 2.71
CA GLY A 161 -3.58 -16.73 1.97
C GLY A 161 -2.32 -16.55 1.12
N ARG A 162 -2.14 -15.31 0.61
CA ARG A 162 -1.11 -14.97 -0.38
C ARG A 162 0.31 -15.15 0.14
N ASP A 163 0.62 -14.52 1.27
CA ASP A 163 2.01 -14.37 1.71
C ASP A 163 2.62 -15.74 2.06
N ALA A 164 1.85 -16.63 2.68
CA ALA A 164 2.24 -18.01 2.91
C ALA A 164 2.39 -18.82 1.62
N THR A 165 1.54 -18.57 0.61
CA THR A 165 1.65 -19.21 -0.70
C THR A 165 2.93 -18.77 -1.42
N LEU A 166 3.24 -17.47 -1.40
CA LEU A 166 4.48 -16.91 -1.97
C LEU A 166 5.73 -17.44 -1.25
N ALA A 167 5.67 -17.70 0.05
CA ALA A 167 6.80 -18.28 0.80
C ALA A 167 7.24 -19.65 0.25
N ARG A 168 6.35 -20.42 -0.39
CA ARG A 168 6.71 -21.70 -1.04
C ARG A 168 7.70 -21.52 -2.19
N LEU A 169 7.70 -20.36 -2.86
CA LEU A 169 8.66 -20.05 -3.93
C LEU A 169 10.10 -19.94 -3.41
N VAL A 170 10.26 -19.48 -2.18
CA VAL A 170 11.59 -19.35 -1.55
C VAL A 170 12.11 -20.74 -1.16
N LYS A 171 11.23 -21.61 -0.66
CA LYS A 171 11.58 -22.98 -0.24
C LYS A 171 11.99 -23.89 -1.39
N GLN A 172 11.51 -23.66 -2.61
CA GLN A 172 11.91 -24.42 -3.80
C GLN A 172 13.18 -23.87 -4.50
N ALA A 173 13.62 -22.67 -4.14
CA ALA A 173 14.83 -22.06 -4.71
C ALA A 173 16.10 -22.30 -3.86
N ALA A 174 15.94 -22.95 -2.71
CA ALA A 174 17.00 -23.39 -1.80
C ALA A 174 17.18 -24.90 -1.91
#